data_AF-A0A502HQ42-F1
#
_entry.id   AF-A0A502HQ42-F1
#
_cell.length_a   1.000
_cell.length_b   1.000
_cell.length_c   1.000
_cell.angle_alpha   90.00
_cell.angle_beta   90.00
_cell.angle_gamma   90.00
#
_symmetry.space_group_name_H-M   'P 1'
#
loop_
_entity.id
_entity.type
_entity.pdbx_description
1 polymer ?
#
loop_
_entity_poly.entity_id
_entity_poly.type
_entity_poly.pdbx_seq_one_letter_code
_entity_poly.pdbx_strand_id
1 'polypeptide(L)'
;MDATQPLGPQVPHLPGFLFFIPVSSLITLVYGATALENAYENSGLKKPEWPSWKSLDKWFLSSGTHSPVRPSSIASINAMAEDTTALDLPTDTDSIWQSEHEWKGLLQAQLIRDPRSIAYWKTWLELDKELGCELLPACASSGEKVRIMVFSRLTRELGCSGSVLRMATYDWGNSEPDQLDSPLFEHNRIADTFAVVFRVCAWVVAEISVRDWEALLGAGLVDEILLKNLTPQFDEQSGHWSRPITEQLRALAADAGYHGDGRPSSFLGEILAGDDSDVSDKQRTLRRWEEPHPGKPRDSVITSLLKALQPLLSKHGGLWSSTSAQNRKFRFAWLNVVLLREMEKKNLPWWHIQEVFDTYEDEFRKARALLGKPLT
;
A
#
# COMPACT_ATOMS: atom_id res chain seq x y z
N MET A 1 24.90 -34.49 27.43
CA MET A 1 24.02 -33.33 27.61
C MET A 1 24.90 -32.17 28.01
N ASP A 2 25.25 -31.31 27.06
CA ASP A 2 24.84 -29.90 27.05
C ASP A 2 25.74 -29.13 26.09
N ALA A 3 25.12 -28.69 24.99
CA ALA A 3 25.61 -27.61 24.16
C ALA A 3 24.39 -27.05 23.42
N THR A 4 23.56 -26.29 24.15
CA THR A 4 22.78 -25.21 23.55
C THR A 4 23.78 -24.28 22.88
N GLN A 5 24.08 -24.51 21.60
CA GLN A 5 24.67 -23.47 20.78
C GLN A 5 23.65 -22.33 20.72
N PRO A 6 23.99 -21.11 21.20
CA PRO A 6 23.16 -19.96 20.92
C PRO A 6 23.14 -19.77 19.40
N LEU A 7 21.95 -19.58 18.84
CA LEU A 7 21.73 -19.24 17.44
C LEU A 7 22.47 -17.92 17.12
N GLY A 8 23.72 -18.01 16.65
CA GLY A 8 24.49 -16.94 16.01
C GLY A 8 24.69 -15.65 16.82
N PRO A 9 25.52 -14.71 16.31
CA PRO A 9 25.44 -13.31 16.75
C PRO A 9 24.00 -12.82 16.56
N GLN A 10 23.42 -12.22 17.61
CA GLN A 10 22.11 -11.59 17.50
C GLN A 10 22.22 -10.43 16.52
N VAL A 11 21.73 -10.62 15.30
CA VAL A 11 21.63 -9.53 14.33
C VAL A 11 20.64 -8.52 14.89
N PRO A 12 21.05 -7.26 15.16
CA PRO A 12 20.15 -6.26 15.69
C PRO A 12 19.03 -5.99 14.68
N HIS A 13 17.79 -6.25 15.12
CA HIS A 13 16.60 -5.95 14.34
C HIS A 13 16.11 -4.55 14.70
N LEU A 14 16.08 -3.66 13.72
CA LEU A 14 15.58 -2.30 13.88
C LEU A 14 14.16 -2.22 13.31
N PRO A 15 13.12 -2.07 14.17
CA PRO A 15 11.79 -1.75 13.70
C PRO A 15 11.79 -0.32 13.18
N GLY A 16 11.14 -0.08 12.04
CA GLY A 16 11.32 1.17 11.31
C GLY A 16 10.02 1.77 10.81
N PHE A 17 9.85 3.06 11.08
CA PHE A 17 8.88 3.91 10.38
C PHE A 17 9.41 5.32 10.21
N LEU A 18 10.19 5.53 9.16
CA LEU A 18 10.55 6.87 8.70
C LEU A 18 9.70 7.20 7.50
N PHE A 19 10.10 6.82 6.29
CA PHE A 19 9.29 7.06 5.08
C PHE A 19 8.67 5.77 4.55
N PHE A 20 9.33 4.62 4.74
CA PHE A 20 8.81 3.34 4.29
C PHE A 20 8.15 2.58 5.45
N ILE A 21 6.81 2.47 5.42
CA ILE A 21 6.06 1.57 6.30
C ILE A 21 6.47 0.12 6.07
N PRO A 22 6.61 -0.75 7.09
CA PRO A 22 6.70 -2.17 6.83
C PRO A 22 5.53 -2.64 5.94
N VAL A 23 5.82 -3.38 4.87
CA VAL A 23 4.82 -3.94 3.96
C VAL A 23 3.83 -4.83 4.71
N SER A 24 4.30 -5.55 5.73
CA SER A 24 3.48 -6.33 6.66
C SER A 24 2.43 -5.47 7.38
N SER A 25 2.80 -4.26 7.80
CA SER A 25 1.90 -3.30 8.42
C SER A 25 0.87 -2.78 7.42
N LEU A 26 1.26 -2.48 6.17
CA LEU A 26 0.31 -2.14 5.10
C LEU A 26 -0.69 -3.25 4.81
N ILE A 27 -0.22 -4.50 4.71
CA ILE A 27 -1.09 -5.64 4.41
C ILE A 27 -2.10 -5.83 5.56
N THR A 28 -1.63 -5.75 6.79
CA THR A 28 -2.48 -5.82 7.98
C THR A 28 -3.52 -4.71 7.98
N LEU A 29 -3.08 -3.49 7.64
CA LEU A 29 -3.96 -2.34 7.59
C LEU A 29 -5.06 -2.47 6.52
N VAL A 30 -4.69 -2.88 5.31
CA VAL A 30 -5.60 -2.94 4.16
C VAL A 30 -6.50 -4.18 4.19
N TYR A 31 -5.96 -5.31 4.61
CA TYR A 31 -6.63 -6.61 4.49
C TYR A 31 -7.07 -7.21 5.82
N GLY A 32 -6.61 -6.67 6.96
CA GLY A 32 -6.95 -7.10 8.32
C GLY A 32 -5.85 -7.92 9.01
N ALA A 33 -6.00 -8.11 10.33
CA ALA A 33 -5.00 -8.76 11.19
C ALA A 33 -4.60 -10.19 10.77
N THR A 34 -5.52 -10.95 10.18
CA THR A 34 -5.26 -12.34 9.73
C THR A 34 -4.78 -12.42 8.29
N ALA A 35 -4.51 -11.28 7.62
CA ALA A 35 -4.19 -11.28 6.19
C ALA A 35 -2.85 -11.95 5.89
N LEU A 36 -1.82 -11.65 6.70
CA LEU A 36 -0.50 -12.27 6.56
C LEU A 36 -0.54 -13.76 6.91
N GLU A 37 -1.25 -14.13 7.98
CA GLU A 37 -1.51 -15.52 8.33
C GLU A 37 -2.17 -16.27 7.18
N ASN A 38 -3.26 -15.75 6.66
CA ASN A 38 -3.99 -16.37 5.54
C ASN A 38 -3.13 -16.45 4.28
N ALA A 39 -2.32 -15.42 3.99
CA ALA A 39 -1.43 -15.42 2.83
C ALA A 39 -0.33 -16.48 2.97
N TYR A 40 0.26 -16.61 4.16
CA TYR A 40 1.27 -17.61 4.45
C TYR A 40 0.70 -19.04 4.41
N GLU A 41 -0.39 -19.27 5.16
CA GLU A 41 -0.96 -20.61 5.33
C GLU A 41 -1.55 -21.18 4.04
N ASN A 42 -2.07 -20.32 3.17
CA ASN A 42 -2.64 -20.72 1.87
C ASN A 42 -1.67 -20.51 0.69
N SER A 43 -0.42 -20.15 0.96
CA SER A 43 0.58 -19.97 -0.10
C SER A 43 0.90 -21.31 -0.75
N GLY A 44 0.87 -21.36 -2.09
CA GLY A 44 1.33 -22.54 -2.84
C GLY A 44 2.82 -22.83 -2.67
N LEU A 45 3.59 -21.89 -2.10
CA LEU A 45 5.00 -22.07 -1.75
C LEU A 45 5.19 -22.68 -0.36
N LYS A 46 4.18 -22.61 0.52
CA LYS A 46 4.30 -23.15 1.87
C LYS A 46 4.33 -24.67 1.82
N LYS A 47 5.43 -25.26 2.25
CA LYS A 47 5.57 -26.72 2.32
C LYS A 47 5.10 -27.28 3.66
N PRO A 48 4.73 -28.56 3.74
CA PRO A 48 4.33 -29.19 4.99
C PRO A 48 5.43 -29.18 6.08
N GLU A 49 6.71 -29.15 5.68
CA GLU A 49 7.82 -29.14 6.64
C GLU A 49 8.04 -27.77 7.29
N TRP A 50 7.51 -26.71 6.68
CA TRP A 50 7.67 -25.34 7.18
C TRP A 50 6.85 -25.12 8.45
N PRO A 51 7.27 -24.21 9.34
CA PRO A 51 6.51 -23.88 10.54
C PRO A 51 5.11 -23.36 10.20
N SER A 52 4.11 -23.60 11.04
CA SER A 52 2.84 -22.87 10.94
C SER A 52 3.04 -21.38 11.26
N TRP A 53 2.14 -20.51 10.80
CA TRP A 53 2.11 -19.10 11.16
C TRP A 53 2.12 -18.92 12.67
N LYS A 54 1.30 -19.70 13.40
CA LYS A 54 1.27 -19.69 14.86
C LYS A 54 2.62 -20.01 15.50
N SER A 55 3.41 -20.88 14.86
CA SER A 55 4.76 -21.18 15.30
C SER A 55 5.71 -20.01 15.03
N LEU A 56 5.68 -19.44 13.82
CA LEU A 56 6.49 -18.27 13.45
C LEU A 56 6.19 -17.07 14.35
N ASP A 57 4.92 -16.78 14.58
CA ASP A 57 4.47 -15.70 15.44
C ASP A 57 5.01 -15.85 16.87
N LYS A 58 4.84 -17.05 17.45
CA LYS A 58 5.37 -17.38 18.78
C LYS A 58 6.89 -17.25 18.88
N TRP A 59 7.62 -17.64 17.85
CA TRP A 59 9.08 -17.68 17.89
C TRP A 59 9.72 -16.34 17.56
N PHE A 60 9.12 -15.55 16.66
CA PHE A 60 9.79 -14.44 16.00
C PHE A 60 8.99 -13.13 15.93
N LEU A 61 7.66 -13.16 15.83
CA LEU A 61 6.87 -11.95 15.53
C LEU A 61 6.21 -11.30 16.75
N SER A 62 6.04 -12.05 17.84
CA SER A 62 5.41 -11.57 19.07
C SER A 62 6.41 -11.03 20.09
N SER A 63 6.00 -10.06 20.91
CA SER A 63 6.83 -9.38 21.94
C SER A 63 7.39 -10.28 23.06
N GLY A 64 6.99 -11.55 23.11
CA GLY A 64 7.53 -12.59 23.98
C GLY A 64 8.27 -13.67 23.20
N THR A 65 9.09 -13.28 22.21
CA THR A 65 9.81 -14.20 21.33
C THR A 65 10.57 -15.25 22.14
N HIS A 66 10.23 -16.51 21.90
CA HIS A 66 10.93 -17.64 22.50
C HIS A 66 11.57 -18.44 21.38
N SER A 67 12.90 -18.51 21.38
CA SER A 67 13.62 -19.33 20.43
C SER A 67 13.09 -20.77 20.44
N PRO A 68 12.99 -21.42 19.27
CA PRO A 68 12.55 -22.80 19.16
C PRO A 68 13.50 -23.71 19.98
N VAL A 69 12.96 -24.42 20.97
CA VAL A 69 13.76 -25.31 21.83
C VAL A 69 13.70 -26.78 21.38
N ARG A 70 12.65 -27.16 20.64
CA ARG A 70 12.43 -28.56 20.24
C ARG A 70 13.20 -28.88 18.96
N PRO A 71 13.87 -30.04 18.86
CA PRO A 71 14.58 -30.45 17.64
C PRO A 71 13.73 -30.42 16.38
N SER A 72 12.44 -30.79 16.46
CA SER A 72 11.52 -30.72 15.33
C SER A 72 11.21 -29.29 14.88
N SER A 73 11.14 -28.34 15.82
CA SER A 73 10.94 -26.92 15.50
C SER A 73 12.17 -26.31 14.83
N ILE A 74 13.36 -26.69 15.29
CA ILE A 74 14.63 -26.30 14.66
C ILE A 74 14.72 -26.90 13.26
N ALA A 75 14.36 -28.18 13.08
CA ALA A 75 14.34 -28.82 11.77
C ALA A 75 13.40 -28.14 10.78
N SER A 76 12.19 -27.73 11.22
CA SER A 76 11.26 -26.97 10.37
C SER A 76 11.82 -25.60 9.95
N ILE A 77 12.52 -24.91 10.85
CA ILE A 77 13.16 -23.63 10.52
C ILE A 77 14.31 -23.84 9.55
N ASN A 78 15.14 -24.86 9.76
CA ASN A 78 16.25 -25.18 8.86
C ASN A 78 15.73 -25.56 7.47
N ALA A 79 14.66 -26.35 7.37
CA ALA A 79 14.02 -26.69 6.11
C ALA A 79 13.52 -25.44 5.36
N MET A 80 12.87 -24.52 6.08
CA MET A 80 12.46 -23.22 5.52
C MET A 80 13.67 -22.39 5.11
N ALA A 81 14.72 -22.35 5.94
CA ALA A 81 15.94 -21.58 5.70
C ALA A 81 16.69 -22.07 4.45
N GLU A 82 16.87 -23.38 4.29
CA GLU A 82 17.46 -24.03 3.11
C GLU A 82 16.68 -23.76 1.83
N ASP A 83 15.35 -23.76 1.92
CA ASP A 83 14.49 -23.38 0.80
C ASP A 83 14.62 -21.88 0.47
N THR A 84 14.75 -21.02 1.47
CA THR A 84 14.90 -19.56 1.28
C THR A 84 16.30 -19.13 0.84
N THR A 85 17.36 -19.83 1.22
CA THR A 85 18.72 -19.56 0.71
C THR A 85 18.86 -19.95 -0.75
N ALA A 86 18.08 -20.92 -1.23
CA ALA A 86 17.93 -21.19 -2.66
C ALA A 86 17.19 -20.06 -3.43
N LEU A 87 16.57 -19.10 -2.72
CA LEU A 87 15.86 -17.94 -3.29
C LEU A 87 16.69 -16.64 -3.30
N ASP A 88 18.00 -16.69 -3.01
CA ASP A 88 18.90 -15.51 -3.02
C ASP A 88 18.44 -14.34 -2.12
N LEU A 89 17.82 -14.65 -0.97
CA LEU A 89 17.44 -13.62 0.00
C LEU A 89 18.68 -13.06 0.74
N PRO A 90 18.77 -11.73 0.95
CA PRO A 90 19.98 -11.10 1.47
C PRO A 90 20.33 -11.55 2.90
N THR A 91 21.59 -11.96 3.08
CA THR A 91 22.20 -12.46 4.33
C THR A 91 23.02 -11.39 5.05
N ASP A 92 22.66 -10.10 4.93
CA ASP A 92 23.43 -9.00 5.52
C ASP A 92 23.50 -9.15 7.05
N THR A 93 24.73 -9.17 7.60
CA THR A 93 25.03 -9.75 8.93
C THR A 93 24.97 -8.77 10.10
N ASP A 94 24.92 -7.46 9.85
CA ASP A 94 25.22 -6.48 10.91
C ASP A 94 23.99 -5.75 11.45
N SER A 95 22.89 -5.65 10.69
CA SER A 95 21.57 -5.20 11.16
C SER A 95 20.49 -5.43 10.10
N ILE A 96 19.27 -5.77 10.54
CA ILE A 96 18.11 -5.90 9.64
C ILE A 96 17.17 -4.72 9.90
N TRP A 97 17.07 -3.79 8.95
CA TRP A 97 16.01 -2.78 8.92
C TRP A 97 14.77 -3.41 8.25
N GLN A 98 13.72 -3.68 9.03
CA GLN A 98 12.56 -4.45 8.57
C GLN A 98 11.94 -3.87 7.29
N SER A 99 11.71 -2.56 7.26
CA SER A 99 11.10 -1.90 6.10
C SER A 99 11.95 -2.07 4.85
N GLU A 100 13.28 -1.94 4.94
CA GLU A 100 14.16 -2.15 3.79
C GLU A 100 14.00 -3.57 3.24
N HIS A 101 14.06 -4.57 4.12
CA HIS A 101 13.98 -5.96 3.70
C HIS A 101 12.64 -6.28 3.04
N GLU A 102 11.53 -5.89 3.67
CA GLU A 102 10.18 -6.15 3.15
C GLU A 102 9.92 -5.42 1.82
N TRP A 103 10.37 -4.16 1.68
CA TRP A 103 10.24 -3.42 0.43
C TRP A 103 11.15 -3.96 -0.68
N LYS A 104 12.38 -4.39 -0.36
CA LYS A 104 13.24 -5.09 -1.34
C LYS A 104 12.56 -6.36 -1.84
N GLY A 105 11.99 -7.14 -0.93
CA GLY A 105 11.19 -8.33 -1.28
C GLY A 105 9.99 -7.98 -2.16
N LEU A 106 9.24 -6.91 -1.83
CA LEU A 106 8.10 -6.46 -2.64
C LEU A 106 8.52 -6.01 -4.05
N LEU A 107 9.64 -5.30 -4.19
CA LEU A 107 10.21 -4.90 -5.48
C LEU A 107 10.70 -6.10 -6.30
N GLN A 108 11.20 -7.15 -5.64
CA GLN A 108 11.57 -8.42 -6.29
C GLN A 108 10.35 -9.27 -6.69
N ALA A 109 9.23 -9.13 -5.98
CA ALA A 109 7.98 -9.86 -6.23
C ALA A 109 7.21 -9.40 -7.49
N GLN A 110 7.84 -8.65 -8.39
CA GLN A 110 7.30 -8.18 -9.67
C GLN A 110 6.05 -7.27 -9.56
N LEU A 111 5.86 -6.59 -8.42
CA LEU A 111 4.87 -5.51 -8.30
C LEU A 111 5.13 -4.42 -9.36
N ILE A 112 6.42 -4.13 -9.54
CA ILE A 112 7.02 -3.25 -10.54
C ILE A 112 8.06 -4.11 -11.27
N ARG A 113 8.15 -4.02 -12.59
CA ARG A 113 8.99 -4.88 -13.44
C ARG A 113 10.05 -4.09 -14.22
N ASP A 114 9.82 -2.80 -14.48
CA ASP A 114 10.78 -2.01 -15.23
C ASP A 114 12.04 -1.76 -14.37
N PRO A 115 13.25 -2.09 -14.86
CA PRO A 115 14.49 -1.89 -14.10
C PRO A 115 14.71 -0.45 -13.63
N ARG A 116 14.22 0.55 -14.39
CA ARG A 116 14.32 1.96 -14.02
C ARG A 116 13.47 2.28 -12.79
N SER A 117 12.25 1.74 -12.75
CA SER A 117 11.36 1.88 -11.59
C SER A 117 11.92 1.18 -10.35
N ILE A 118 12.46 -0.03 -10.52
CA ILE A 118 13.09 -0.77 -9.43
C ILE A 118 14.31 -0.02 -8.88
N ALA A 119 15.18 0.48 -9.78
CA ALA A 119 16.35 1.28 -9.39
C ALA A 119 15.93 2.56 -8.64
N TYR A 120 14.92 3.26 -9.14
CA TYR A 120 14.38 4.46 -8.49
C TYR A 120 13.97 4.20 -7.04
N TRP A 121 13.15 3.18 -6.80
CA TRP A 121 12.67 2.87 -5.45
C TRP A 121 13.77 2.31 -4.53
N LYS A 122 14.73 1.55 -5.07
CA LYS A 122 15.89 1.08 -4.29
C LYS A 122 16.72 2.25 -3.74
N THR A 123 16.98 3.28 -4.56
CA THR A 123 17.72 4.46 -4.12
C THR A 123 17.07 5.14 -2.93
N TRP A 124 15.73 5.29 -2.94
CA TRP A 124 15.01 5.91 -1.83
C TRP A 124 15.02 5.05 -0.56
N LEU A 125 14.92 3.74 -0.73
CA LEU A 125 14.94 2.81 0.38
C LEU A 125 16.30 2.76 1.08
N GLU A 126 17.39 2.85 0.31
CA GLU A 126 18.76 2.96 0.83
C GLU A 126 18.95 4.26 1.61
N LEU A 127 18.44 5.38 1.11
CA LEU A 127 18.46 6.66 1.82
C LEU A 127 17.63 6.62 3.12
N ASP A 128 16.48 5.93 3.14
CA ASP A 128 15.65 5.77 4.35
C ASP A 128 16.37 4.91 5.41
N LYS A 129 17.06 3.85 4.97
CA LYS A 129 17.93 3.04 5.83
C LYS A 129 19.08 3.89 6.40
N GLU A 130 19.80 4.63 5.57
CA GLU A 130 20.89 5.51 6.02
C GLU A 130 20.37 6.52 7.05
N LEU A 131 19.22 7.14 6.79
CA LEU A 131 18.59 8.07 7.74
C LEU A 131 18.28 7.39 9.07
N GLY A 132 17.64 6.22 9.06
CA GLY A 132 17.17 5.54 10.27
C GLY A 132 18.25 4.81 11.06
N CYS A 133 19.21 4.21 10.38
CA CYS A 133 20.22 3.34 10.99
C CYS A 133 21.53 4.08 11.28
N GLU A 134 21.83 5.17 10.57
CA GLU A 134 23.13 5.85 10.68
C GLU A 134 22.97 7.30 11.17
N LEU A 135 22.18 8.12 10.48
CA LEU A 135 22.12 9.56 10.75
C LEU A 135 21.34 9.91 12.02
N LEU A 136 20.15 9.32 12.22
CA LEU A 136 19.35 9.60 13.41
C LEU A 136 19.99 9.06 14.69
N PRO A 137 20.58 7.85 14.73
CA PRO A 137 21.30 7.37 15.92
C PRO A 137 22.54 8.21 16.27
N ALA A 138 23.18 8.82 15.28
CA ALA A 138 24.34 9.70 15.50
C ALA A 138 23.99 11.07 16.10
N CYS A 139 22.71 11.47 16.13
CA CYS A 139 22.27 12.75 16.71
C CYS A 139 22.29 12.72 18.24
N ALA A 140 22.85 13.77 18.86
CA ALA A 140 22.95 13.90 20.31
C ALA A 140 21.64 14.36 20.97
N SER A 141 20.76 15.04 20.21
CA SER A 141 19.49 15.57 20.72
C SER A 141 18.29 15.27 19.82
N SER A 142 17.08 15.27 20.40
CA SER A 142 15.83 15.16 19.63
C SER A 142 15.68 16.29 18.61
N GLY A 143 16.08 17.52 18.96
CA GLY A 143 16.06 18.65 18.04
C GLY A 143 16.97 18.46 16.81
N GLU A 144 18.15 17.86 16.98
CA GLU A 144 19.01 17.47 15.86
C GLU A 144 18.37 16.38 14.99
N LYS A 145 17.74 15.37 15.61
CA LYS A 145 17.02 14.31 14.88
C LYS A 145 15.90 14.90 14.02
N VAL A 146 15.10 15.81 14.58
CA VAL A 146 14.03 16.47 13.82
C VAL A 146 14.62 17.32 12.70
N ARG A 147 15.64 18.14 12.96
CA ARG A 147 16.29 18.95 11.91
C ARG A 147 16.83 18.09 10.77
N ILE A 148 17.58 17.03 11.08
CA ILE A 148 18.10 16.09 10.07
C ILE A 148 16.96 15.48 9.27
N MET A 149 15.88 15.07 9.92
CA MET A 149 14.71 14.51 9.24
C MET A 149 14.04 15.55 8.32
N VAL A 150 13.71 16.73 8.84
CA VAL A 150 13.01 17.80 8.10
C VAL A 150 13.78 18.25 6.87
N PHE A 151 15.09 18.43 7.00
CA PHE A 151 15.95 18.86 5.90
C PHE A 151 16.52 17.71 5.08
N SER A 152 16.14 16.47 5.37
CA SER A 152 16.53 15.31 4.57
C SER A 152 15.98 15.41 3.16
N ARG A 153 16.70 14.77 2.23
CA ARG A 153 16.23 14.62 0.85
C ARG A 153 14.92 13.84 0.78
N LEU A 154 14.69 12.90 1.71
CA LEU A 154 13.46 12.10 1.78
C LEU A 154 12.23 12.97 2.04
N THR A 155 12.28 13.89 3.01
CA THR A 155 11.16 14.81 3.28
C THR A 155 10.85 15.68 2.06
N ARG A 156 11.89 16.19 1.39
CA ARG A 156 11.72 17.08 0.24
C ARG A 156 11.12 16.37 -0.98
N GLU A 157 11.50 15.12 -1.21
CA GLU A 157 11.21 14.41 -2.47
C GLU A 157 10.07 13.40 -2.34
N LEU A 158 9.92 12.78 -1.16
CA LEU A 158 8.89 11.77 -0.90
C LEU A 158 7.78 12.27 0.03
N GLY A 159 8.07 13.26 0.87
CA GLY A 159 7.08 13.84 1.77
C GLY A 159 5.96 14.60 1.06
N CYS A 160 5.01 15.09 1.85
CA CYS A 160 3.96 15.98 1.38
C CYS A 160 4.53 17.36 1.06
N SER A 161 3.92 18.07 0.10
CA SER A 161 4.41 19.36 -0.40
C SER A 161 4.59 20.41 0.71
N GLY A 162 3.69 20.44 1.70
CA GLY A 162 3.79 21.35 2.83
C GLY A 162 4.65 20.86 4.01
N SER A 163 5.15 19.63 3.98
CA SER A 163 5.84 19.01 5.13
C SER A 163 7.08 19.79 5.56
N VAL A 164 7.98 20.09 4.62
CA VAL A 164 9.21 20.86 4.91
C VAL A 164 8.87 22.23 5.49
N LEU A 165 7.92 22.95 4.90
CA LEU A 165 7.55 24.29 5.35
C LEU A 165 6.97 24.25 6.77
N ARG A 166 5.97 23.38 7.01
CA ARG A 166 5.32 23.23 8.33
C ARG A 166 6.32 22.88 9.41
N MET A 167 7.23 21.96 9.12
CA MET A 167 8.20 21.50 10.10
C MET A 167 9.34 22.50 10.30
N ALA A 168 9.78 23.23 9.26
CA ALA A 168 10.84 24.22 9.39
C ALA A 168 10.42 25.47 10.18
N THR A 169 9.12 25.77 10.24
CA THR A 169 8.60 26.92 11.01
C THR A 169 8.60 26.72 12.52
N TYR A 170 8.83 25.50 12.99
CA TYR A 170 8.83 25.17 14.42
C TYR A 170 10.24 25.18 15.00
N ASP A 171 10.41 25.72 16.20
CA ASP A 171 11.70 25.75 16.89
C ASP A 171 11.94 24.46 17.68
N TRP A 172 12.57 23.49 17.00
CA TRP A 172 12.99 22.21 17.58
C TRP A 172 14.23 22.33 18.51
N GLY A 173 14.80 23.52 18.68
CA GLY A 173 16.01 23.74 19.48
C GLY A 173 15.78 23.90 20.98
N ASN A 174 14.58 24.33 21.38
CA ASN A 174 14.21 24.55 22.77
C ASN A 174 13.65 23.25 23.37
N SER A 175 14.48 22.58 24.16
CA SER A 175 14.34 21.20 24.61
C SER A 175 13.15 20.96 25.55
N GLU A 176 11.92 20.89 25.04
CA GLU A 176 10.85 20.20 25.73
C GLU A 176 10.83 18.72 25.33
N PRO A 177 10.81 17.77 26.28
CA PRO A 177 10.77 16.33 26.00
C PRO A 177 9.62 15.91 25.07
N ASP A 178 8.53 16.68 25.07
CA ASP A 178 7.25 16.33 24.44
C ASP A 178 7.12 16.83 22.99
N GLN A 179 8.16 17.43 22.40
CA GLN A 179 8.09 17.97 21.02
C GLN A 179 7.86 16.89 19.96
N LEU A 180 8.37 15.67 20.18
CA LEU A 180 8.14 14.52 19.30
C LEU A 180 6.72 13.99 19.41
N ASP A 181 6.04 14.24 20.53
CA ASP A 181 4.64 13.88 20.77
C ASP A 181 3.68 15.00 20.33
N SER A 182 4.19 16.05 19.70
CA SER A 182 3.34 17.13 19.18
C SER A 182 2.48 16.61 18.00
N PRO A 183 1.20 17.01 17.91
CA PRO A 183 0.36 16.69 16.76
C PRO A 183 0.95 17.17 15.43
N LEU A 184 1.74 18.26 15.45
CA LEU A 184 2.44 18.74 14.25
C LEU A 184 3.43 17.70 13.73
N PHE A 185 4.29 17.17 14.61
CA PHE A 185 5.27 16.16 14.24
C PHE A 185 4.56 14.87 13.81
N GLU A 186 3.66 14.34 14.65
CA GLU A 186 2.94 13.08 14.37
C GLU A 186 2.17 13.17 13.04
N HIS A 187 1.37 14.21 12.82
CA HIS A 187 0.58 14.35 11.60
C HIS A 187 1.47 14.45 10.36
N ASN A 188 2.57 15.21 10.40
CA ASN A 188 3.49 15.31 9.27
C ASN A 188 4.15 13.96 8.97
N ARG A 189 4.52 13.19 10.00
CA ARG A 189 5.10 11.85 9.79
C ARG A 189 4.11 10.88 9.17
N ILE A 190 2.88 10.83 9.68
CA ILE A 190 1.82 9.98 9.13
C ILE A 190 1.57 10.34 7.66
N ALA A 191 1.45 11.63 7.36
CA ALA A 191 1.18 12.10 6.01
C ALA A 191 2.35 11.80 5.06
N ASP A 192 3.59 12.12 5.43
CA ASP A 192 4.78 11.85 4.61
C ASP A 192 4.90 10.37 4.25
N THR A 193 4.59 9.48 5.19
CA THR A 193 4.65 8.06 4.86
C THR A 193 3.49 7.61 3.99
N PHE A 194 2.26 8.03 4.25
CA PHE A 194 1.16 7.67 3.36
C PHE A 194 1.33 8.27 1.96
N ALA A 195 2.00 9.41 1.83
CA ALA A 195 2.45 9.95 0.55
C ALA A 195 3.41 8.98 -0.17
N VAL A 196 4.38 8.38 0.52
CA VAL A 196 5.27 7.36 -0.07
C VAL A 196 4.47 6.16 -0.62
N VAL A 197 3.49 5.66 0.14
CA VAL A 197 2.61 4.57 -0.31
C VAL A 197 1.87 4.96 -1.58
N PHE A 198 1.36 6.19 -1.64
CA PHE A 198 0.60 6.68 -2.77
C PHE A 198 1.45 6.95 -4.01
N ARG A 199 2.66 7.48 -3.81
CA ARG A 199 3.70 7.60 -4.84
C ARG A 199 4.05 6.24 -5.43
N VAL A 200 4.25 5.20 -4.62
CA VAL A 200 4.47 3.83 -5.13
C VAL A 200 3.28 3.37 -5.97
N CYS A 201 2.04 3.62 -5.54
CA CYS A 201 0.86 3.26 -6.32
C CYS A 201 0.83 3.99 -7.68
N ALA A 202 1.20 5.27 -7.72
CA ALA A 202 1.31 6.03 -8.96
C ALA A 202 2.32 5.38 -9.93
N TRP A 203 3.48 4.94 -9.43
CA TRP A 203 4.48 4.21 -10.22
C TRP A 203 3.97 2.87 -10.76
N VAL A 204 3.24 2.09 -9.94
CA VAL A 204 2.64 0.83 -10.38
C VAL A 204 1.66 1.08 -11.53
N VAL A 205 0.81 2.09 -11.41
CA VAL A 205 -0.17 2.44 -12.46
C VAL A 205 0.54 3.01 -13.69
N ALA A 206 1.56 3.84 -13.53
CA ALA A 206 2.35 4.38 -14.62
C ALA A 206 3.05 3.26 -15.41
N GLU A 207 3.65 2.28 -14.75
CA GLU A 207 4.28 1.17 -15.45
C GLU A 207 3.25 0.29 -16.18
N ILE A 208 2.11 0.00 -15.56
CA ILE A 208 1.00 -0.68 -16.24
C ILE A 208 0.59 0.09 -17.50
N SER A 209 0.49 1.42 -17.41
CA SER A 209 0.13 2.28 -18.53
C SER A 209 1.13 2.21 -19.70
N VAL A 210 2.43 2.08 -19.39
CA VAL A 210 3.49 2.00 -20.39
C VAL A 210 3.55 0.61 -21.02
N ARG A 211 3.31 -0.44 -20.21
CA ARG A 211 3.21 -1.81 -20.72
C ARG A 211 2.02 -1.98 -21.66
N ASP A 212 0.89 -1.38 -21.32
CA ASP A 212 -0.38 -1.54 -22.03
C ASP A 212 -0.61 -0.36 -23.02
N TRP A 213 0.48 0.26 -23.51
CA TRP A 213 0.49 1.52 -24.27
C TRP A 213 -0.42 1.55 -25.50
N GLU A 214 -0.34 0.52 -26.36
CA GLU A 214 -1.14 0.47 -27.60
C GLU A 214 -2.63 0.42 -27.31
N ALA A 215 -3.02 -0.23 -26.21
CA ALA A 215 -4.41 -0.28 -25.79
C ALA A 215 -4.87 1.11 -25.28
N LEU A 216 -4.01 1.85 -24.57
CA LEU A 216 -4.31 3.23 -24.18
C LEU A 216 -4.47 4.14 -25.38
N LEU A 217 -3.61 3.98 -26.39
CA LEU A 217 -3.64 4.78 -27.62
C LEU A 217 -4.96 4.57 -28.36
N GLY A 218 -5.37 3.32 -28.55
CA GLY A 218 -6.66 2.98 -29.17
C GLY A 218 -7.88 3.51 -28.40
N ALA A 219 -7.74 3.73 -27.09
CA ALA A 219 -8.80 4.28 -26.24
C ALA A 219 -8.73 5.80 -26.04
N GLY A 220 -7.70 6.48 -26.57
CA GLY A 220 -7.51 7.92 -26.37
C GLY A 220 -7.17 8.31 -24.92
N LEU A 221 -6.55 7.40 -24.15
CA LEU A 221 -6.25 7.59 -22.72
C LEU A 221 -4.75 7.80 -22.44
N VAL A 222 -3.94 8.06 -23.46
CA VAL A 222 -2.49 8.16 -23.36
C VAL A 222 -1.99 9.39 -22.60
N ASP A 223 -2.81 10.45 -22.59
CA ASP A 223 -2.57 11.73 -21.93
C ASP A 223 -3.42 11.92 -20.67
N GLU A 224 -4.02 10.84 -20.16
CA GLU A 224 -4.82 10.86 -18.93
C GLU A 224 -4.02 10.41 -17.71
N ILE A 225 -4.31 11.02 -16.56
CA ILE A 225 -3.84 10.54 -15.26
C ILE A 225 -4.74 9.39 -14.83
N LEU A 226 -4.33 8.17 -15.15
CA LEU A 226 -5.13 6.97 -14.88
C LEU A 226 -5.45 6.84 -13.39
N LEU A 227 -6.69 6.42 -13.08
CA LEU A 227 -7.20 6.23 -11.71
C LEU A 227 -7.22 7.47 -10.81
N LYS A 228 -6.94 8.67 -11.33
CA LYS A 228 -7.08 9.93 -10.58
C LYS A 228 -8.48 10.10 -9.99
N ASN A 229 -9.52 9.69 -10.71
CA ASN A 229 -10.90 9.73 -10.24
C ASN A 229 -11.19 8.83 -9.03
N LEU A 230 -10.29 7.89 -8.69
CA LEU A 230 -10.40 7.03 -7.52
C LEU A 230 -9.57 7.54 -6.34
N THR A 231 -8.84 8.65 -6.49
CA THR A 231 -8.17 9.31 -5.37
C THR A 231 -9.20 10.17 -4.61
N PRO A 232 -9.23 10.10 -3.27
CA PRO A 232 -10.09 10.95 -2.47
C PRO A 232 -9.80 12.42 -2.72
N GLN A 233 -10.88 13.20 -2.86
CA GLN A 233 -10.86 14.64 -3.04
C GLN A 233 -11.80 15.25 -2.02
N PHE A 234 -11.33 16.24 -1.26
CA PHE A 234 -12.15 16.96 -0.30
C PHE A 234 -12.94 18.05 -1.01
N ASP A 235 -14.26 18.03 -0.86
CA ASP A 235 -15.10 19.14 -1.28
C ASP A 235 -15.35 20.07 -0.09
N GLU A 236 -14.72 21.25 -0.12
CA GLU A 236 -14.89 22.27 0.91
C GLU A 236 -16.34 22.76 1.05
N GLN A 237 -17.15 22.70 -0.02
CA GLN A 237 -18.53 23.17 0.02
C GLN A 237 -19.43 22.20 0.78
N SER A 238 -19.30 20.89 0.51
CA SER A 238 -20.08 19.87 1.21
C SER A 238 -19.44 19.38 2.51
N GLY A 239 -18.16 19.67 2.74
CA GLY A 239 -17.40 19.15 3.88
C GLY A 239 -17.21 17.63 3.83
N HIS A 240 -17.21 17.04 2.63
CA HIS A 240 -17.19 15.61 2.43
C HIS A 240 -16.12 15.18 1.42
N TRP A 241 -15.54 14.01 1.67
CA TRP A 241 -14.65 13.34 0.73
C TRP A 241 -15.43 12.68 -0.41
N SER A 242 -14.85 12.71 -1.61
CA SER A 242 -15.23 11.81 -2.69
C SER A 242 -15.10 10.34 -2.24
N ARG A 243 -15.87 9.45 -2.87
CA ARG A 243 -16.00 8.05 -2.43
C ARG A 243 -15.41 7.10 -3.46
N PRO A 244 -14.14 6.67 -3.31
CA PRO A 244 -13.45 5.86 -4.33
C PRO A 244 -14.22 4.62 -4.80
N ILE A 245 -14.87 3.90 -3.87
CA ILE A 245 -15.63 2.70 -4.22
C ILE A 245 -16.91 3.06 -5.00
N THR A 246 -17.59 4.14 -4.64
CA THR A 246 -18.73 4.65 -5.39
C THR A 246 -18.31 5.09 -6.79
N GLU A 247 -17.19 5.80 -6.93
CA GLU A 247 -16.65 6.20 -8.22
C GLU A 247 -16.32 4.98 -9.09
N GLN A 248 -15.72 3.95 -8.50
CA GLN A 248 -15.44 2.70 -9.21
C GLN A 248 -16.71 1.95 -9.62
N LEU A 249 -17.75 1.90 -8.78
CA LEU A 249 -19.05 1.32 -9.14
C LEU A 249 -19.72 2.10 -10.28
N ARG A 250 -19.65 3.44 -10.24
CA ARG A 250 -20.19 4.30 -11.30
C ARG A 250 -19.47 4.08 -12.62
N ALA A 251 -18.13 4.06 -12.60
CA ALA A 251 -17.31 3.78 -13.77
C ALA A 251 -17.59 2.39 -14.34
N LEU A 252 -17.67 1.37 -13.48
CA LEU A 252 -17.97 -0.01 -13.90
C LEU A 252 -19.36 -0.14 -14.52
N ALA A 253 -20.37 0.55 -13.96
CA ALA A 253 -21.71 0.57 -14.54
C ALA A 253 -21.70 1.21 -15.93
N ALA A 254 -21.04 2.37 -16.08
CA ALA A 254 -20.90 3.06 -17.36
C ALA A 254 -20.19 2.17 -18.40
N ASP A 255 -19.08 1.52 -18.02
CA ASP A 255 -18.34 0.57 -18.87
C ASP A 255 -19.20 -0.64 -19.30
N ALA A 256 -20.26 -0.95 -18.55
CA ALA A 256 -21.20 -2.04 -18.84
C ALA A 256 -22.47 -1.58 -19.59
N GLY A 257 -22.53 -0.31 -20.05
CA GLY A 257 -23.64 0.23 -20.84
C GLY A 257 -24.73 0.92 -20.03
N TYR A 258 -24.45 1.33 -18.80
CA TYR A 258 -25.38 2.13 -17.99
C TYR A 258 -25.45 3.59 -18.47
N HIS A 259 -26.66 4.09 -18.73
CA HIS A 259 -26.90 5.43 -19.30
C HIS A 259 -27.62 6.43 -18.38
N GLY A 260 -27.76 6.12 -17.08
CA GLY A 260 -28.12 7.14 -16.07
C GLY A 260 -29.52 7.07 -15.46
N ASP A 261 -30.36 6.10 -15.80
CA ASP A 261 -31.64 5.92 -15.11
C ASP A 261 -31.42 5.13 -13.80
N GLY A 262 -31.40 5.82 -12.66
CA GLY A 262 -31.33 5.22 -11.31
C GLY A 262 -29.96 5.28 -10.63
N ARG A 263 -29.65 4.29 -9.78
CA ARG A 263 -28.34 4.17 -9.10
C ARG A 263 -27.46 3.13 -9.78
N PRO A 264 -26.14 3.35 -9.93
CA PRO A 264 -25.20 2.34 -10.40
C PRO A 264 -25.31 1.02 -9.63
N SER A 265 -25.45 1.07 -8.29
CA SER A 265 -25.65 -0.11 -7.45
C SER A 265 -26.87 -0.95 -7.81
N SER A 266 -27.95 -0.32 -8.32
CA SER A 266 -29.18 -1.01 -8.69
C SER A 266 -28.98 -1.81 -9.98
N PHE A 267 -28.45 -1.15 -11.01
CA PHE A 267 -28.09 -1.75 -12.29
C PHE A 267 -27.08 -2.90 -12.12
N LEU A 268 -25.99 -2.66 -11.40
CA LEU A 268 -24.98 -3.68 -11.14
C LEU A 268 -25.52 -4.83 -10.27
N GLY A 269 -26.46 -4.54 -9.38
CA GLY A 269 -27.09 -5.54 -8.52
C GLY A 269 -27.99 -6.50 -9.29
N GLU A 270 -28.70 -6.02 -10.30
CA GLU A 270 -29.49 -6.86 -11.22
C GLU A 270 -28.58 -7.81 -12.02
N ILE A 271 -27.48 -7.29 -12.56
CA ILE A 271 -26.51 -8.11 -13.30
C ILE A 271 -25.85 -9.16 -12.40
N LEU A 272 -25.50 -8.79 -11.17
CA LEU A 272 -24.91 -9.73 -10.20
C LEU A 272 -25.88 -10.84 -9.77
N ALA A 273 -27.18 -10.56 -9.73
CA ALA A 273 -28.19 -11.55 -9.40
C ALA A 273 -28.46 -12.51 -10.56
N GLY A 274 -28.34 -12.05 -11.82
CA GLY A 274 -28.66 -12.85 -12.99
C GLY A 274 -30.13 -13.30 -12.98
N ASP A 275 -30.40 -14.57 -13.26
CA ASP A 275 -31.75 -15.15 -13.22
C ASP A 275 -32.24 -15.51 -11.80
N ASP A 276 -31.44 -15.21 -10.76
CA ASP A 276 -31.79 -15.55 -9.38
C ASP A 276 -32.73 -14.51 -8.74
N SER A 277 -33.56 -14.96 -7.80
CA SER A 277 -34.55 -14.16 -7.08
C SER A 277 -33.97 -13.15 -6.08
N ASP A 278 -32.65 -13.18 -5.85
CA ASP A 278 -31.98 -12.41 -4.79
C ASP A 278 -31.47 -11.01 -5.21
N VAL A 279 -32.12 -10.39 -6.20
CA VAL A 279 -31.77 -9.05 -6.71
C VAL A 279 -31.69 -8.03 -5.57
N SER A 280 -32.64 -8.07 -4.63
CA SER A 280 -32.72 -7.13 -3.51
C SER A 280 -31.48 -7.19 -2.61
N ASP A 281 -30.96 -8.38 -2.29
CA ASP A 281 -29.79 -8.48 -1.42
C ASP A 281 -28.49 -8.16 -2.17
N LYS A 282 -28.40 -8.45 -3.48
CA LYS A 282 -27.26 -8.00 -4.31
C LYS A 282 -27.21 -6.48 -4.39
N GLN A 283 -28.34 -5.84 -4.69
CA GLN A 283 -28.45 -4.38 -4.69
C GLN A 283 -28.17 -3.78 -3.31
N ARG A 284 -28.63 -4.42 -2.22
CA ARG A 284 -28.32 -3.97 -0.84
C ARG A 284 -26.83 -4.07 -0.54
N THR A 285 -26.19 -5.15 -0.98
CA THR A 285 -24.74 -5.37 -0.82
C THR A 285 -23.94 -4.27 -1.51
N LEU A 286 -24.26 -3.94 -2.75
CA LEU A 286 -23.58 -2.87 -3.49
C LEU A 286 -23.88 -1.47 -2.93
N ARG A 287 -25.11 -1.22 -2.46
CA ARG A 287 -25.45 0.04 -1.78
C ARG A 287 -24.62 0.28 -0.51
N ARG A 288 -24.32 -0.78 0.26
CA ARG A 288 -23.43 -0.68 1.44
C ARG A 288 -22.01 -0.28 1.07
N TRP A 289 -21.57 -0.55 -0.16
CA TRP A 289 -20.26 -0.13 -0.65
C TRP A 289 -20.23 1.36 -1.03
N GLU A 290 -21.38 1.98 -1.24
CA GLU A 290 -21.52 3.41 -1.57
C GLU A 290 -21.69 4.32 -0.33
N GLU A 291 -21.77 3.74 0.86
CA GLU A 291 -21.87 4.49 2.13
C GLU A 291 -20.61 5.36 2.35
N PRO A 292 -20.63 6.33 3.28
CA PRO A 292 -19.41 7.08 3.63
C PRO A 292 -18.32 6.19 4.23
N HIS A 293 -18.72 5.17 4.99
CA HIS A 293 -17.82 4.24 5.67
C HIS A 293 -18.09 2.78 5.26
N PRO A 294 -17.88 2.39 3.98
CA PRO A 294 -18.12 1.03 3.53
C PRO A 294 -17.26 -0.01 4.25
N GLY A 295 -17.82 -1.18 4.52
CA GLY A 295 -17.02 -2.36 4.86
C GLY A 295 -16.17 -2.82 3.66
N LYS A 296 -15.11 -3.60 3.93
CA LYS A 296 -14.26 -4.18 2.88
C LYS A 296 -15.11 -4.96 1.87
N PRO A 297 -15.04 -4.62 0.57
CA PRO A 297 -15.64 -5.45 -0.48
C PRO A 297 -15.08 -6.88 -0.42
N ARG A 298 -15.96 -7.88 -0.41
CA ARG A 298 -15.53 -9.28 -0.41
C ARG A 298 -14.98 -9.65 -1.78
N ASP A 299 -13.79 -10.26 -1.83
CA ASP A 299 -13.15 -10.69 -3.08
C ASP A 299 -14.04 -11.64 -3.89
N SER A 300 -14.81 -12.51 -3.22
CA SER A 300 -15.78 -13.39 -3.88
C SER A 300 -16.91 -12.62 -4.56
N VAL A 301 -17.41 -11.55 -3.94
CA VAL A 301 -18.47 -10.70 -4.51
C VAL A 301 -17.93 -9.89 -5.68
N ILE A 302 -16.74 -9.30 -5.57
CA ILE A 302 -16.07 -8.62 -6.69
C ILE A 302 -15.89 -9.61 -7.84
N THR A 303 -15.34 -10.80 -7.57
CA THR A 303 -15.10 -11.81 -8.61
C THR A 303 -16.39 -12.24 -9.29
N SER A 304 -17.46 -12.49 -8.54
CA SER A 304 -18.77 -12.85 -9.11
C SER A 304 -19.35 -11.71 -9.95
N LEU A 305 -19.28 -10.47 -9.46
CA LEU A 305 -19.76 -9.29 -10.20
C LEU A 305 -19.02 -9.12 -11.52
N LEU A 306 -17.69 -9.18 -11.49
CA LEU A 306 -16.86 -9.02 -12.67
C LEU A 306 -17.07 -10.16 -13.68
N LYS A 307 -17.27 -11.40 -13.22
CA LYS A 307 -17.65 -12.53 -14.10
C LYS A 307 -18.99 -12.30 -14.77
N ALA A 308 -20.01 -11.87 -14.01
CA ALA A 308 -21.34 -11.57 -14.55
C ALA A 308 -21.31 -10.43 -15.58
N LEU A 309 -20.45 -9.43 -15.35
CA LEU A 309 -20.29 -8.27 -16.24
C LEU A 309 -19.44 -8.55 -17.48
N GLN A 310 -18.65 -9.63 -17.52
CA GLN A 310 -17.70 -9.88 -18.61
C GLN A 310 -18.32 -9.77 -20.02
N PRO A 311 -19.53 -10.29 -20.31
CA PRO A 311 -20.13 -10.14 -21.63
C PRO A 311 -20.44 -8.67 -21.99
N LEU A 312 -20.90 -7.89 -21.01
CA LEU A 312 -21.23 -6.47 -21.19
C LEU A 312 -19.95 -5.63 -21.33
N LEU A 313 -18.94 -5.92 -20.52
CA LEU A 313 -17.63 -5.29 -20.61
C LEU A 313 -16.95 -5.55 -21.96
N SER A 314 -17.04 -6.77 -22.49
CA SER A 314 -16.53 -7.07 -23.84
C SER A 314 -17.28 -6.34 -24.95
N LYS A 315 -18.56 -6.02 -24.73
CA LYS A 315 -19.40 -5.30 -25.70
C LYS A 315 -19.25 -3.78 -25.63
N HIS A 316 -19.04 -3.22 -24.44
CA HIS A 316 -19.14 -1.78 -24.16
C HIS A 316 -17.87 -1.15 -23.57
N GLY A 317 -17.03 -1.92 -22.86
CA GLY A 317 -16.03 -1.39 -21.91
C GLY A 317 -14.64 -1.05 -22.47
N GLY A 318 -14.40 -1.17 -23.78
CA GLY A 318 -13.12 -0.76 -24.41
C GLY A 318 -11.87 -1.30 -23.69
N LEU A 319 -10.90 -0.42 -23.40
CA LEU A 319 -9.65 -0.72 -22.68
C LEU A 319 -9.86 -1.39 -21.31
N TRP A 320 -10.93 -1.02 -20.60
CA TRP A 320 -11.20 -1.49 -19.24
C TRP A 320 -12.15 -2.68 -19.20
N SER A 321 -12.37 -3.33 -20.34
CA SER A 321 -13.17 -4.56 -20.45
C SER A 321 -12.57 -5.76 -19.71
N SER A 322 -11.29 -5.67 -19.35
CA SER A 322 -10.59 -6.69 -18.57
C SER A 322 -11.08 -6.73 -17.12
N THR A 323 -11.62 -7.87 -16.71
CA THR A 323 -11.99 -8.14 -15.32
C THR A 323 -10.79 -8.07 -14.37
N SER A 324 -9.59 -8.42 -14.84
CA SER A 324 -8.35 -8.23 -14.06
C SER A 324 -8.07 -6.75 -13.79
N ALA A 325 -8.27 -5.88 -14.79
CA ALA A 325 -8.09 -4.44 -14.63
C ALA A 325 -9.13 -3.84 -13.67
N GLN A 326 -10.41 -4.21 -13.81
CA GLN A 326 -11.47 -3.74 -12.91
C GLN A 326 -11.26 -4.23 -11.47
N ASN A 327 -10.79 -5.46 -11.26
CA ASN A 327 -10.42 -5.95 -9.93
C ASN A 327 -9.29 -5.12 -9.31
N ARG A 328 -8.27 -4.74 -10.10
CA ARG A 328 -7.20 -3.84 -9.62
C ARG A 328 -7.73 -2.46 -9.26
N LYS A 329 -8.68 -1.90 -10.04
CA LYS A 329 -9.34 -0.64 -9.71
C LYS A 329 -10.10 -0.71 -8.38
N PHE A 330 -10.85 -1.80 -8.12
CA PHE A 330 -11.49 -2.02 -6.82
C PHE A 330 -10.48 -2.09 -5.67
N ARG A 331 -9.36 -2.79 -5.86
CA ARG A 331 -8.30 -2.87 -4.84
C ARG A 331 -7.66 -1.51 -4.58
N PHE A 332 -7.41 -0.72 -5.62
CA PHE A 332 -6.90 0.63 -5.49
C PHE A 332 -7.91 1.55 -4.78
N ALA A 333 -9.18 1.52 -5.17
CA ALA A 333 -10.24 2.26 -4.48
C ALA A 333 -10.37 1.85 -3.00
N TRP A 334 -10.25 0.56 -2.68
CA TRP A 334 -10.28 0.09 -1.29
C TRP A 334 -9.06 0.57 -0.49
N LEU A 335 -7.86 0.52 -1.06
CA LEU A 335 -6.66 1.09 -0.45
C LEU A 335 -6.88 2.56 -0.08
N ASN A 336 -7.41 3.36 -1.01
CA ASN A 336 -7.72 4.78 -0.79
C ASN A 336 -8.69 4.99 0.38
N VAL A 337 -9.75 4.17 0.48
CA VAL A 337 -10.70 4.22 1.59
C VAL A 337 -10.01 3.91 2.93
N VAL A 338 -9.14 2.90 2.95
CA VAL A 338 -8.42 2.51 4.17
C VAL A 338 -7.47 3.62 4.63
N LEU A 339 -6.66 4.17 3.71
CA LEU A 339 -5.70 5.23 4.04
C LEU A 339 -6.41 6.51 4.52
N LEU A 340 -7.48 6.92 3.84
CA LEU A 340 -8.31 8.06 4.26
C LEU A 340 -8.79 7.87 5.70
N ARG A 341 -9.38 6.71 6.00
CA ARG A 341 -9.89 6.42 7.35
C ARG A 341 -8.81 6.41 8.40
N GLU A 342 -7.63 5.89 8.11
CA GLU A 342 -6.56 5.92 9.10
C GLU A 342 -6.09 7.34 9.40
N MET A 343 -5.99 8.20 8.38
CA MET A 343 -5.67 9.60 8.59
C MET A 343 -6.78 10.32 9.38
N GLU A 344 -8.05 10.06 9.08
CA GLU A 344 -9.19 10.62 9.83
C GLU A 344 -9.22 10.14 11.29
N LYS A 345 -9.00 8.83 11.55
CA LYS A 345 -8.90 8.28 12.91
C LYS A 345 -7.75 8.89 13.71
N LYS A 346 -6.68 9.27 13.02
CA LYS A 346 -5.53 9.97 13.58
C LYS A 346 -5.74 11.47 13.70
N ASN A 347 -6.94 11.96 13.39
CA ASN A 347 -7.33 13.38 13.46
C ASN A 347 -6.45 14.30 12.60
N LEU A 348 -5.93 13.80 11.48
CA LEU A 348 -5.27 14.66 10.50
C LEU A 348 -6.31 15.65 9.93
N PRO A 349 -5.96 16.94 9.81
CA PRO A 349 -6.86 17.91 9.21
C PRO A 349 -7.00 17.63 7.71
N TRP A 350 -8.16 17.93 7.14
CA TRP A 350 -8.52 17.54 5.77
C TRP A 350 -7.50 18.02 4.73
N TRP A 351 -6.92 19.21 4.89
CA TRP A 351 -5.91 19.75 3.97
C TRP A 351 -4.62 18.94 3.98
N HIS A 352 -4.27 18.32 5.12
CA HIS A 352 -3.10 17.47 5.22
C HIS A 352 -3.33 16.12 4.54
N ILE A 353 -4.54 15.59 4.69
CA ILE A 353 -4.98 14.39 3.98
C ILE A 353 -5.02 14.63 2.46
N GLN A 354 -5.50 15.79 2.04
CA GLN A 354 -5.55 16.19 0.64
C GLN A 354 -4.15 16.23 0.03
N GLU A 355 -3.16 16.83 0.73
CA GLU A 355 -1.77 16.84 0.27
C GLU A 355 -1.20 15.44 0.02
N VAL A 356 -1.58 14.44 0.83
CA VAL A 356 -1.17 13.04 0.62
C VAL A 356 -1.70 12.53 -0.71
N PHE A 357 -2.98 12.74 -0.99
CA PHE A 357 -3.61 12.26 -2.23
C PHE A 357 -3.18 13.07 -3.47
N ASP A 358 -2.85 14.35 -3.31
CA ASP A 358 -2.35 15.19 -4.41
C ASP A 358 -0.98 14.71 -4.94
N THR A 359 -0.19 14.00 -4.11
CA THR A 359 1.10 13.44 -4.55
C THR A 359 1.00 12.47 -5.72
N TYR A 360 -0.17 11.87 -5.95
CA TYR A 360 -0.38 10.87 -7.00
C TYR A 360 -0.13 11.40 -8.40
N GLU A 361 -0.68 12.57 -8.70
CA GLU A 361 -0.71 13.09 -10.05
C GLU A 361 0.69 13.48 -10.52
N ASP A 362 1.41 14.19 -9.66
CA ASP A 362 2.78 14.60 -9.91
C ASP A 362 3.73 13.40 -9.99
N GLU A 363 3.55 12.41 -9.11
CA GLU A 363 4.36 11.21 -9.15
C GLU A 363 4.05 10.34 -10.37
N PHE A 364 2.78 10.26 -10.80
CA PHE A 364 2.40 9.56 -12.02
C PHE A 364 3.06 10.20 -13.24
N ARG A 365 3.01 11.54 -13.37
CA ARG A 365 3.71 12.29 -14.42
C ARG A 365 5.21 12.01 -14.41
N LYS A 366 5.83 12.08 -13.24
CA LYS A 366 7.26 11.80 -13.04
C LYS A 366 7.63 10.39 -13.50
N ALA A 367 6.87 9.39 -13.07
CA ALA A 367 7.08 7.99 -13.47
C ALA A 367 6.93 7.80 -14.98
N ARG A 368 5.88 8.37 -15.58
CA ARG A 368 5.63 8.35 -17.03
C ARG A 368 6.76 8.97 -17.84
N ALA A 369 7.28 10.11 -17.40
CA ALA A 369 8.43 10.77 -18.03
C ALA A 369 9.69 9.88 -17.97
N LEU A 370 10.01 9.32 -16.79
CA LEU A 370 11.17 8.44 -16.60
C LEU A 370 11.05 7.12 -17.39
N LEU A 371 9.83 6.63 -17.58
CA LEU A 371 9.56 5.44 -18.36
C LEU A 371 9.56 5.69 -19.88
N GLY A 372 9.71 6.93 -20.33
CA GLY A 372 9.82 7.30 -21.75
C GLY A 372 8.48 7.53 -22.44
N LYS A 373 7.41 7.75 -21.68
CA LYS A 373 6.06 8.07 -22.17
C LYS A 373 5.49 9.25 -21.39
N PRO A 374 6.08 10.46 -21.46
CA PRO A 374 5.53 11.62 -20.75
C PRO A 374 4.09 11.89 -21.19
N LEU A 375 3.30 12.50 -20.31
CA LEU A 375 2.03 13.11 -20.70
C LEU A 375 2.33 14.39 -21.48
N THR A 376 1.54 14.68 -22.52
CA THR A 376 1.74 15.87 -23.37
C THR A 376 1.23 17.17 -22.76
#